data_AF-K6XLE6-F1
#
_entry.id   AF-K6XLE6-F1
#
_cell.length_a   1.000
_cell.length_b   1.000
_cell.length_c   1.000
_cell.angle_alpha   90.00
_cell.angle_beta   90.00
_cell.angle_gamma   90.00
#
_symmetry.space_group_name_H-M   'P 1'
#
loop_
_entity.id
_entity.type
_entity.pdbx_description
1 polymer ?
#
loop_
_entity_poly.entity_id
_entity_poly.type
_entity_poly.pdbx_seq_one_letter_code
_entity_poly.pdbx_strand_id
1 'polypeptide(L)'
;MSLFSSTQIIVNSLHIPPLQQSIKSVLASSPVLDYLLPELSIWQTGEIRQKQELANLDAYMLEETRLILKRVRSLCSSLALTDSTRFNIKLHASGPNNALLITGAFEEKEQLKKLINEDSWLTGAFDWLCPNYTALAHSQELSSFSYLYEKDRQQALHQYRHFGQTEKGMRCYLACNIEKGEPELTWRLESPKTVYILKALLS
;
A
#
# COMPACT_ATOMS: atom_id res chain seq x y z
N MET A 1 41.74 -30.99 -46.13
CA MET A 1 42.10 -29.73 -45.47
C MET A 1 41.79 -28.62 -46.46
N SER A 2 40.65 -27.93 -46.31
CA SER A 2 40.54 -26.55 -45.80
C SER A 2 41.20 -25.52 -46.72
N LEU A 3 40.64 -24.38 -47.13
CA LEU A 3 39.40 -23.59 -47.02
C LEU A 3 39.66 -22.47 -48.08
N PHE A 4 38.74 -21.94 -48.88
CA PHE A 4 37.83 -20.83 -48.60
C PHE A 4 37.24 -20.41 -49.96
N SER A 5 35.91 -20.49 -50.14
CA SER A 5 35.23 -19.72 -51.20
C SER A 5 34.44 -18.63 -50.51
N SER A 6 34.75 -17.38 -50.86
CA SER A 6 34.11 -16.20 -50.32
C SER A 6 32.66 -16.11 -50.81
N THR A 7 31.73 -16.04 -49.88
CA THR A 7 30.41 -15.45 -50.16
C THR A 7 30.24 -14.28 -49.23
N GLN A 8 30.28 -13.08 -49.81
CA GLN A 8 30.01 -11.83 -49.13
C GLN A 8 28.51 -11.79 -48.81
N ILE A 9 28.16 -11.66 -47.53
CA ILE A 9 26.79 -11.33 -47.13
C ILE A 9 26.73 -9.81 -46.98
N ILE A 10 26.08 -9.16 -47.95
CA ILE A 10 25.69 -7.76 -47.87
C ILE A 10 24.50 -7.70 -46.91
N VAL A 11 24.72 -7.18 -45.70
CA VAL A 11 23.62 -6.88 -44.76
C VAL A 11 23.08 -5.51 -45.13
N ASN A 12 21.98 -5.48 -45.86
CA ASN A 12 21.19 -4.26 -46.02
C ASN A 12 20.76 -3.79 -44.63
N SER A 13 21.17 -2.58 -44.25
CA SER A 13 20.73 -1.92 -43.04
C SER A 13 19.23 -1.64 -43.13
N LEU A 14 18.42 -2.59 -42.67
CA LEU A 14 17.03 -2.29 -42.32
C LEU A 14 17.08 -1.41 -41.08
N HIS A 15 16.67 -0.15 -41.25
CA HIS A 15 16.34 0.74 -40.14
C HIS A 15 15.36 0.02 -39.20
N ILE A 16 15.88 -0.49 -38.10
CA ILE A 16 15.07 -0.93 -36.97
C ILE A 16 14.69 0.36 -36.24
N PRO A 17 13.41 0.78 -36.21
CA PRO A 17 12.99 1.85 -35.32
C PRO A 17 13.36 1.43 -33.89
N PRO A 18 13.81 2.35 -33.03
CA PRO A 18 14.26 1.99 -31.69
C PRO A 18 13.14 1.22 -31.00
N LEU A 19 13.41 -0.06 -30.72
CA LEU A 19 12.57 -0.87 -29.86
C LEU A 19 12.33 -0.05 -28.61
N GLN A 20 11.07 0.36 -28.41
CA GLN A 20 10.58 0.87 -27.14
C GLN A 20 11.14 -0.04 -26.06
N GLN A 21 11.93 0.54 -25.17
CA GLN A 21 12.46 -0.13 -23.99
C GLN A 21 11.30 -0.91 -23.39
N SER A 22 11.42 -2.23 -23.42
CA SER A 22 10.46 -3.12 -22.79
C SER A 22 10.28 -2.58 -21.39
N ILE A 23 9.06 -2.17 -21.06
CA ILE A 23 8.67 -1.87 -19.69
C ILE A 23 9.00 -3.17 -18.96
N LYS A 24 10.09 -3.17 -18.19
CA LYS A 24 10.40 -4.25 -17.26
C LYS A 24 9.21 -4.28 -16.32
N SER A 25 8.27 -5.20 -16.56
CA SER A 25 7.18 -5.42 -15.62
C SER A 25 7.87 -5.84 -14.33
N VAL A 26 7.76 -4.98 -13.32
CA VAL A 26 8.29 -5.27 -11.99
C VAL A 26 7.40 -6.37 -11.44
N LEU A 27 7.81 -7.63 -11.68
CA LEU A 27 7.11 -8.84 -11.23
C LEU A 27 6.73 -8.72 -9.74
N ALA A 28 7.58 -8.08 -8.94
CA ALA A 28 7.47 -7.91 -7.48
C ALA A 28 6.27 -7.09 -6.95
N SER A 29 5.37 -6.56 -7.80
CA SER A 29 4.14 -5.87 -7.35
C SER A 29 2.86 -6.70 -7.47
N SER A 30 2.95 -7.96 -7.86
CA SER A 30 1.76 -8.80 -8.08
C SER A 30 1.18 -9.33 -6.74
N PRO A 31 -0.13 -9.16 -6.48
CA PRO A 31 -0.82 -9.80 -5.36
C PRO A 31 -0.69 -11.33 -5.37
N VAL A 32 -0.46 -11.91 -6.56
CA VAL A 32 -0.21 -13.34 -6.73
C VAL A 32 1.16 -13.74 -6.19
N LEU A 33 2.18 -12.89 -6.29
CA LEU A 33 3.49 -13.17 -5.69
C LEU A 33 3.46 -13.05 -4.16
N ASP A 34 2.69 -12.10 -3.62
CA ASP A 34 2.46 -12.00 -2.17
C ASP A 34 1.88 -13.31 -1.60
N TYR A 35 1.13 -14.08 -2.41
CA TYR A 35 0.50 -15.34 -2.03
C TYR A 35 1.35 -16.59 -2.38
N LEU A 36 1.90 -16.66 -3.59
CA LEU A 36 2.56 -17.87 -4.12
C LEU A 36 4.07 -17.89 -3.91
N LEU A 37 4.74 -16.73 -3.92
CA LEU A 37 6.20 -16.63 -3.79
C LEU A 37 6.55 -15.52 -2.78
N PRO A 38 6.19 -15.73 -1.50
CA PRO A 38 6.32 -14.74 -0.44
C PRO A 38 7.76 -14.20 -0.29
N GLU A 39 8.79 -15.02 -0.51
CA GLU A 39 10.21 -14.60 -0.44
C GLU A 39 10.60 -13.54 -1.49
N LEU A 40 9.84 -13.43 -2.58
CA LEU A 40 10.04 -12.43 -3.63
C LEU A 40 9.14 -11.19 -3.42
N SER A 41 8.23 -11.24 -2.44
CA SER A 41 7.41 -10.10 -2.07
C SER A 41 8.27 -9.01 -1.43
N ILE A 42 8.03 -7.77 -1.83
CA ILE A 42 8.71 -6.62 -1.23
C ILE A 42 8.31 -6.46 0.24
N TRP A 43 7.14 -6.97 0.63
CA TRP A 43 6.65 -6.93 2.00
C TRP A 43 7.31 -7.94 2.95
N GLN A 44 8.13 -8.85 2.42
CA GLN A 44 8.83 -9.91 3.16
C GLN A 44 10.36 -9.89 2.98
N THR A 45 10.97 -8.78 2.55
CA THR A 45 12.41 -8.63 2.79
C THR A 45 12.60 -8.83 4.31
N GLY A 46 13.38 -9.83 4.73
CA GLY A 46 13.56 -10.23 6.15
C GLY A 46 14.13 -9.14 7.08
N GLU A 47 14.15 -7.90 6.60
CA GLU A 47 14.36 -6.67 7.35
C GLU A 47 13.12 -6.39 8.22
N ILE A 48 13.37 -6.22 9.51
CA ILE A 48 12.35 -5.76 10.46
C ILE A 48 11.92 -4.35 10.06
N ARG A 49 10.61 -4.15 9.82
CA ARG A 49 10.08 -2.82 9.52
C ARG A 49 10.34 -1.87 10.68
N GLN A 50 10.88 -0.70 10.35
CA GLN A 50 11.13 0.33 11.34
C GLN A 50 9.81 0.97 11.77
N LYS A 51 9.68 1.22 13.07
CA LYS A 51 8.56 2.01 13.60
C LYS A 51 8.96 3.48 13.57
N GLN A 52 8.21 4.30 12.86
CA GLN A 52 8.49 5.73 12.72
C GLN A 52 7.23 6.54 13.01
N GLU A 53 7.37 7.68 13.68
CA GLU A 53 6.25 8.61 13.82
C GLU A 53 5.98 9.34 12.50
N LEU A 54 4.71 9.37 12.09
CA LEU A 54 4.30 10.19 10.96
C LEU A 54 4.20 11.65 11.43
N ALA A 55 5.11 12.48 10.93
CA ALA A 55 5.18 13.89 11.31
C ALA A 55 4.33 14.77 10.38
N ASN A 56 4.09 16.01 10.80
CA ASN A 56 3.39 17.05 10.03
C ASN A 56 1.95 16.68 9.65
N LEU A 57 1.28 15.88 10.49
CA LEU A 57 -0.15 15.67 10.38
C LEU A 57 -0.87 16.97 10.71
N ASP A 58 -1.68 17.45 9.76
CA ASP A 58 -2.51 18.62 10.01
C ASP A 58 -3.71 18.27 10.91
N ALA A 59 -4.25 19.30 11.55
CA ALA A 59 -5.36 19.15 12.50
C ALA A 59 -6.63 18.58 11.85
N TYR A 60 -6.86 18.89 10.57
CA TYR A 60 -8.04 18.45 9.84
C TYR A 60 -7.95 16.95 9.49
N MET A 61 -6.79 16.46 9.06
CA MET A 61 -6.52 15.02 8.89
C MET A 61 -6.76 14.24 10.17
N LEU A 62 -6.27 14.76 11.31
CA LEU A 62 -6.48 14.12 12.61
C LEU A 62 -7.96 14.07 12.99
N GLU A 63 -8.68 15.17 12.78
CA GLU A 63 -10.11 15.23 13.11
C GLU A 63 -10.94 14.30 12.23
N GLU A 64 -10.75 14.33 10.91
CA GLU A 64 -11.42 13.42 9.98
C GLU A 64 -11.11 11.96 10.32
N THR A 65 -9.87 11.65 10.70
CA THR A 65 -9.51 10.30 11.15
C THR A 65 -10.28 9.90 12.41
N ARG A 66 -10.38 10.78 13.42
CA ARG A 66 -11.18 10.51 14.64
C ARG A 66 -12.66 10.28 14.32
N LEU A 67 -13.22 11.06 13.41
CA LEU A 67 -14.60 10.90 12.97
C LEU A 67 -14.82 9.55 12.27
N ILE A 68 -13.90 9.10 11.41
CA ILE A 68 -13.94 7.76 10.83
C ILE A 68 -13.93 6.70 11.92
N LEU A 69 -12.98 6.76 12.87
CA LEU A 69 -12.86 5.78 13.95
C LEU A 69 -14.16 5.68 14.75
N LYS A 70 -14.74 6.83 15.12
CA LYS A 70 -16.00 6.89 15.86
C LYS A 70 -17.17 6.28 15.07
N ARG A 71 -17.26 6.60 13.78
CA ARG A 71 -18.36 6.17 12.92
C ARG A 71 -18.29 4.68 12.62
N VAL A 72 -17.11 4.17 12.27
CA VAL A 72 -16.90 2.73 12.08
C VAL A 72 -17.13 1.96 13.37
N ARG A 73 -16.70 2.48 14.54
CA ARG A 73 -17.02 1.89 15.84
C ARG A 73 -18.52 1.74 16.02
N SER A 74 -19.29 2.81 15.77
CA SER A 74 -20.75 2.78 15.86
C SER A 74 -21.40 1.74 14.95
N LEU A 75 -20.87 1.57 13.73
CA LEU A 75 -21.35 0.53 12.81
C LEU A 75 -21.03 -0.87 13.33
N CYS A 76 -19.82 -1.08 13.88
CA CYS A 76 -19.41 -2.35 14.46
C CYS A 76 -20.26 -2.72 15.69
N SER A 77 -20.57 -1.76 16.57
CA SER A 77 -21.42 -1.98 17.75
C SER A 77 -22.85 -2.40 17.41
N SER A 78 -23.31 -2.18 16.17
CA SER A 78 -24.61 -2.65 15.69
C SER A 78 -24.62 -4.11 15.23
N LEU A 79 -23.47 -4.77 15.23
CA LEU A 79 -23.27 -6.13 14.76
C LEU A 79 -22.85 -7.04 15.92
N ALA A 80 -23.20 -8.32 15.83
CA ALA A 80 -22.88 -9.34 16.84
C ALA A 80 -21.43 -9.85 16.70
N LEU A 81 -20.44 -8.96 16.76
CA LEU A 81 -19.04 -9.32 16.56
C LEU A 81 -18.45 -10.02 17.80
N THR A 82 -17.58 -11.00 17.57
CA THR A 82 -16.90 -11.76 18.65
C THR A 82 -15.47 -11.27 18.86
N ASP A 83 -14.87 -11.56 20.01
CA ASP A 83 -13.45 -11.25 20.33
C ASP A 83 -12.43 -11.89 19.37
N SER A 84 -12.86 -12.86 18.54
CA SER A 84 -12.03 -13.46 17.50
C SER A 84 -12.03 -12.67 16.20
N THR A 85 -12.99 -11.75 16.04
CA THR A 85 -13.19 -11.00 14.81
C THR A 85 -12.06 -9.99 14.60
N ARG A 86 -11.40 -10.12 13.45
CA ARG A 86 -10.38 -9.19 12.98
C ARG A 86 -10.60 -8.90 11.50
N PHE A 87 -10.57 -7.63 11.14
CA PHE A 87 -10.75 -7.22 9.76
C PHE A 87 -10.03 -5.91 9.45
N ASN A 88 -9.81 -5.67 8.16
CA ASN A 88 -9.29 -4.40 7.67
C ASN A 88 -10.28 -3.77 6.69
N ILE A 89 -10.40 -2.45 6.72
CA ILE A 89 -11.14 -1.66 5.75
C ILE A 89 -10.14 -0.86 4.92
N LYS A 90 -10.20 -0.99 3.61
CA LYS A 90 -9.33 -0.24 2.69
C LYS A 90 -10.14 0.32 1.52
N LEU A 91 -9.65 1.42 0.96
CA LEU A 91 -10.20 1.96 -0.26
C LEU A 91 -9.82 1.06 -1.46
N HIS A 92 -10.78 0.80 -2.35
CA HIS A 92 -10.52 0.08 -3.59
C HIS A 92 -9.99 1.02 -4.66
N ALA A 93 -8.68 0.95 -4.94
CA ALA A 93 -8.01 1.81 -5.92
C ALA A 93 -8.32 1.49 -7.41
N SER A 94 -9.26 0.59 -7.74
CA SER A 94 -9.39 0.04 -9.10
C SER A 94 -10.82 -0.19 -9.61
N GLY A 95 -11.81 0.57 -9.12
CA GLY A 95 -13.19 0.50 -9.62
C GLY A 95 -13.74 1.86 -10.09
N PRO A 96 -14.75 1.89 -10.98
CA PRO A 96 -15.42 3.13 -11.39
C PRO A 96 -16.18 3.81 -10.23
N ASN A 97 -16.44 3.06 -9.15
CA ASN A 97 -16.95 3.58 -7.88
C ASN A 97 -15.91 3.31 -6.80
N ASN A 98 -15.45 4.37 -6.14
CA ASN A 98 -14.68 4.27 -4.91
C ASN A 98 -15.55 3.50 -3.91
N ALA A 99 -15.07 2.33 -3.50
CA ALA A 99 -15.77 1.45 -2.59
C ALA A 99 -14.80 0.96 -1.53
N LEU A 100 -15.33 0.77 -0.32
CA LEU A 100 -14.56 0.28 0.81
C LEU A 100 -14.61 -1.25 0.83
N LEU A 101 -13.43 -1.85 0.75
CA LEU A 101 -13.24 -3.30 0.84
C LEU A 101 -12.96 -3.71 2.27
N ILE A 102 -13.64 -4.77 2.70
CA ILE A 102 -13.43 -5.39 4.00
C ILE A 102 -12.72 -6.73 3.80
N THR A 103 -11.53 -6.88 4.39
CA THR A 103 -10.79 -8.15 4.43
C THR A 103 -10.84 -8.76 5.81
N GLY A 104 -10.83 -10.09 5.91
CA GLY A 104 -11.12 -10.82 7.14
C GLY A 104 -12.23 -11.84 6.91
N ALA A 105 -12.32 -12.81 7.82
CA ALA A 105 -13.31 -13.88 7.78
C ALA A 105 -14.12 -13.84 9.09
N PHE A 106 -15.39 -13.45 8.96
CA PHE A 106 -16.37 -13.36 10.05
C PHE A 106 -17.78 -13.35 9.45
N GLU A 107 -18.79 -13.73 10.24
CA GLU A 107 -20.16 -13.98 9.76
C GLU A 107 -20.84 -12.69 9.25
N GLU A 108 -20.69 -11.57 9.97
CA GLU A 108 -21.36 -10.30 9.69
C GLU A 108 -20.70 -9.48 8.58
N LYS A 109 -19.72 -10.04 7.88
CA LYS A 109 -18.89 -9.31 6.91
C LYS A 109 -19.68 -8.62 5.82
N GLU A 110 -20.63 -9.33 5.20
CA GLU A 110 -21.43 -8.75 4.11
C GLU A 110 -22.39 -7.68 4.63
N GLN A 111 -22.89 -7.82 5.86
CA GLN A 111 -23.71 -6.80 6.50
C GLN A 111 -22.88 -5.53 6.81
N LEU A 112 -21.69 -5.69 7.39
CA LEU A 112 -20.79 -4.56 7.65
C LEU A 112 -20.39 -3.86 6.35
N LYS A 113 -20.05 -4.63 5.31
CA LYS A 113 -19.70 -4.10 3.99
C LYS A 113 -20.83 -3.27 3.40
N LYS A 114 -22.08 -3.73 3.53
CA LYS A 114 -23.26 -2.98 3.10
C LYS A 114 -23.38 -1.66 3.87
N LEU A 115 -23.37 -1.72 5.21
CA LEU A 115 -23.50 -0.54 6.07
C LEU A 115 -22.43 0.52 5.79
N ILE A 116 -21.17 0.09 5.61
CA ILE A 116 -20.05 1.00 5.33
C ILE A 116 -20.18 1.64 3.94
N ASN A 117 -20.56 0.88 2.91
CA ASN A 117 -20.65 1.41 1.55
C ASN A 117 -21.94 2.21 1.28
N GLU A 118 -22.98 2.04 2.09
CA GLU A 118 -24.17 2.93 2.09
C GLU A 118 -23.84 4.32 2.69
N ASP A 119 -22.77 4.41 3.47
CA ASP A 119 -22.29 5.66 4.06
C ASP A 119 -21.36 6.41 3.11
N SER A 120 -21.93 7.30 2.29
CA SER A 120 -21.17 8.07 1.31
C SER A 120 -20.10 8.99 1.93
N TRP A 121 -20.30 9.43 3.18
CA TRP A 121 -19.31 10.25 3.88
C TRP A 121 -18.07 9.41 4.22
N LEU A 122 -18.23 8.17 4.67
CA LEU A 122 -17.09 7.30 4.97
C LEU A 122 -16.22 7.07 3.73
N THR A 123 -16.83 6.74 2.59
CA THR A 123 -16.10 6.57 1.33
C THR A 123 -15.36 7.85 0.93
N GLY A 124 -16.03 9.00 0.97
CA GLY A 124 -15.41 10.29 0.66
C GLY A 124 -14.26 10.67 1.61
N ALA A 125 -14.39 10.34 2.90
CA ALA A 125 -13.35 10.58 3.88
C ALA A 125 -12.11 9.69 3.64
N PHE A 126 -12.29 8.41 3.30
CA PHE A 126 -11.19 7.53 2.88
C PHE A 126 -10.53 8.00 1.58
N ASP A 127 -11.33 8.41 0.59
CA ASP A 127 -10.85 8.96 -0.69
C ASP A 127 -9.96 10.17 -0.51
N TRP A 128 -10.28 11.02 0.47
CA TRP A 128 -9.48 12.18 0.78
C TRP A 128 -8.27 11.83 1.69
N LEU A 129 -8.46 11.06 2.77
CA LEU A 129 -7.40 10.81 3.75
C LEU A 129 -6.30 9.88 3.23
N CYS A 130 -6.65 8.77 2.58
CA CYS A 130 -5.67 7.78 2.12
C CYS A 130 -4.55 8.38 1.26
N PRO A 131 -4.83 9.19 0.22
CA PRO A 131 -3.76 9.81 -0.57
C PRO A 131 -2.96 10.85 0.22
N ASN A 132 -3.58 11.60 1.14
CA ASN A 132 -2.87 12.59 1.96
C ASN A 132 -1.89 11.91 2.94
N TYR A 133 -2.34 10.87 3.65
CA TYR A 133 -1.47 10.05 4.50
C TYR A 133 -0.31 9.44 3.71
N THR A 134 -0.63 8.86 2.56
CA THR A 134 0.37 8.27 1.65
C THR A 134 1.38 9.30 1.18
N ALA A 135 0.93 10.50 0.80
CA ALA A 135 1.82 11.58 0.37
C ALA A 135 2.77 12.04 1.49
N LEU A 136 2.27 12.17 2.73
CA LEU A 136 3.08 12.55 3.88
C LEU A 136 4.15 11.50 4.19
N ALA A 137 3.78 10.22 4.29
CA ALA A 137 4.74 9.15 4.53
C ALA A 137 5.77 9.06 3.40
N HIS A 138 5.32 9.18 2.15
CA HIS A 138 6.22 9.16 0.99
C HIS A 138 7.21 10.34 1.01
N SER A 139 6.77 11.53 1.42
CA SER A 139 7.65 12.69 1.60
C SER A 139 8.74 12.44 2.67
N GLN A 140 8.39 11.80 3.78
CA GLN A 140 9.35 11.41 4.81
C GLN A 140 10.36 10.37 4.30
N GLU A 141 9.90 9.36 3.56
CA GLU A 141 10.81 8.36 2.96
C GLU A 141 11.67 8.96 1.86
N LEU A 142 11.17 9.90 1.06
CA LEU A 142 11.94 10.62 0.05
C LEU A 142 13.11 11.39 0.66
N SER A 143 12.91 11.99 1.84
CA SER A 143 13.99 12.66 2.57
C SER A 143 15.10 11.68 2.97
N SER A 144 14.70 10.51 3.48
CA SER A 144 15.64 9.43 3.86
C SER A 144 16.34 8.82 2.66
N PHE A 145 15.60 8.60 1.57
CA PHE A 145 16.12 8.13 0.29
C PHE A 145 17.16 9.09 -0.27
N SER A 146 16.88 10.40 -0.27
CA SER A 146 17.79 11.41 -0.85
C SER A 146 19.14 11.42 -0.13
N TYR A 147 19.12 11.35 1.21
CA TYR A 147 20.34 11.25 2.02
C TYR A 147 21.13 9.97 1.74
N LEU A 148 20.44 8.82 1.62
CA LEU A 148 21.11 7.56 1.33
C LEU A 148 21.65 7.54 -0.11
N TYR A 149 20.91 8.10 -1.07
CA TYR A 149 21.29 8.14 -2.47
C TYR A 149 22.53 8.98 -2.73
N GLU A 150 22.73 10.05 -1.97
CA GLU A 150 23.96 10.84 -2.00
C GLU A 150 25.19 10.02 -1.60
N LYS A 151 25.04 9.11 -0.63
CA LYS A 151 26.13 8.27 -0.09
C LYS A 151 26.37 6.99 -0.89
N ASP A 152 25.30 6.25 -1.16
CA ASP A 152 25.31 4.98 -1.89
C ASP A 152 24.03 4.86 -2.72
N ARG A 153 24.17 5.12 -4.02
CA ARG A 153 23.07 5.10 -4.98
C ARG A 153 22.47 3.71 -5.14
N GLN A 154 23.29 2.67 -5.18
CA GLN A 154 22.81 1.30 -5.42
C GLN A 154 22.03 0.80 -4.21
N GLN A 155 22.53 1.08 -3.01
CA GLN A 155 21.84 0.75 -1.78
C GLN A 155 20.51 1.51 -1.66
N ALA A 156 20.47 2.80 -1.98
CA ALA A 156 19.25 3.60 -1.94
C ALA A 156 18.17 3.07 -2.90
N LEU A 157 18.55 2.79 -4.16
CA LEU A 157 17.62 2.25 -5.16
C LEU A 157 17.11 0.85 -4.77
N HIS A 158 17.95 0.04 -4.14
CA HIS A 158 17.55 -1.27 -3.64
C HIS A 158 16.56 -1.16 -2.47
N GLN A 159 16.89 -0.35 -1.46
CA GLN A 159 16.09 -0.21 -0.24
C GLN A 159 14.74 0.46 -0.48
N TYR A 160 14.66 1.40 -1.43
CA TYR A 160 13.43 2.15 -1.74
C TYR A 160 12.81 1.74 -3.08
N ARG A 161 13.05 0.49 -3.52
CA ARG A 161 12.51 -0.06 -4.77
C ARG A 161 10.98 0.02 -4.86
N HIS A 162 10.28 0.09 -3.73
CA HIS A 162 8.81 0.19 -3.65
C HIS A 162 8.27 1.52 -4.20
N PHE A 163 9.08 2.57 -4.30
CA PHE A 163 8.67 3.85 -4.90
C PHE A 163 8.19 3.74 -6.35
N GLY A 164 8.64 2.72 -7.08
CA GLY A 164 8.21 2.43 -8.45
C GLY A 164 6.83 1.77 -8.56
N GLN A 165 6.18 1.42 -7.45
CA GLN A 165 4.90 0.71 -7.44
C GLN A 165 3.69 1.65 -7.39
N THR A 166 2.50 1.10 -7.65
CA THR A 166 1.22 1.75 -7.37
C THR A 166 1.17 2.19 -5.90
N GLU A 167 0.63 3.39 -5.65
CA GLU A 167 0.62 4.01 -4.30
C GLU A 167 2.00 4.06 -3.64
N LYS A 168 3.08 4.04 -4.43
CA LYS A 168 4.47 4.00 -3.95
C LYS A 168 4.78 2.79 -3.06
N GLY A 169 4.01 1.72 -3.22
CA GLY A 169 4.09 0.53 -2.39
C GLY A 169 3.60 0.75 -0.96
N MET A 170 2.91 1.84 -0.68
CA MET A 170 2.31 2.10 0.63
C MET A 170 0.96 1.42 0.77
N ARG A 171 0.56 1.11 2.00
CA ARG A 171 -0.75 0.60 2.36
C ARG A 171 -1.35 1.50 3.43
N CYS A 172 -2.47 2.13 3.10
CA CYS A 172 -3.29 2.90 4.02
C CYS A 172 -4.61 2.16 4.24
N TYR A 173 -4.92 1.80 5.48
CA TYR A 173 -6.12 1.04 5.83
C TYR A 173 -6.51 1.25 7.29
N LEU A 174 -7.75 0.95 7.60
CA LEU A 174 -8.25 0.91 8.97
C LEU A 174 -8.26 -0.54 9.45
N ALA A 175 -7.50 -0.85 10.50
CA ALA A 175 -7.52 -2.16 11.14
C ALA A 175 -8.53 -2.17 12.30
N CYS A 176 -9.28 -3.25 12.42
CA CYS A 176 -10.20 -3.51 13.52
C CYS A 176 -9.89 -4.84 14.18
N ASN A 177 -9.73 -4.81 15.50
CA ASN A 177 -9.74 -5.99 16.36
C ASN A 177 -10.87 -5.84 17.36
N ILE A 178 -11.64 -6.89 17.58
CA ILE A 178 -12.59 -6.90 18.70
C ILE A 178 -11.84 -7.39 19.94
N GLU A 179 -11.85 -6.58 20.98
CA GLU A 179 -11.27 -6.93 22.29
C GLU A 179 -12.31 -6.69 23.38
N LYS A 180 -12.65 -7.74 24.13
CA LYS A 180 -13.61 -7.67 25.25
C LYS A 180 -14.99 -7.14 24.81
N GLY A 181 -15.43 -7.55 23.61
CA GLY A 181 -16.69 -7.15 23.00
C GLY A 181 -16.69 -5.76 22.36
N GLU A 182 -15.57 -5.04 22.38
CA GLU A 182 -15.48 -3.67 21.85
C GLU A 182 -14.52 -3.59 20.65
N PRO A 183 -14.85 -2.80 19.61
CA PRO A 183 -13.97 -2.61 18.47
C PRO A 183 -12.81 -1.65 18.78
N GLU A 184 -11.61 -2.21 18.82
CA GLU A 184 -10.35 -1.50 18.79
C GLU A 184 -9.97 -1.18 17.33
N LEU A 185 -10.13 0.08 16.96
CA LEU A 185 -9.88 0.58 15.62
C LEU A 185 -8.57 1.36 15.58
N THR A 186 -7.69 0.99 14.64
CA THR A 186 -6.40 1.67 14.44
C THR A 186 -6.24 2.05 12.97
N TRP A 187 -6.04 3.34 12.69
CA TRP A 187 -5.61 3.78 11.37
C TRP A 187 -4.16 3.34 11.12
N ARG A 188 -3.94 2.58 10.04
CA ARG A 188 -2.65 1.98 9.69
C ARG A 188 -2.14 2.58 8.39
N LEU A 189 -0.88 3.00 8.43
CA LEU A 189 -0.10 3.39 7.27
C LEU A 189 1.24 2.66 7.34
N GLU A 190 1.58 1.94 6.29
CA GLU A 190 2.83 1.21 6.22
C GLU A 190 3.39 1.15 4.80
N SER A 191 4.72 1.11 4.72
CA SER A 191 5.47 0.75 3.54
C SER A 191 6.19 -0.58 3.79
N PRO A 192 6.86 -1.15 2.79
CA PRO A 192 7.66 -2.35 3.00
C PRO A 192 8.80 -2.15 4.01
N LYS A 193 9.24 -0.90 4.23
CA LYS A 193 10.33 -0.55 5.15
C LYS A 193 9.83 -0.07 6.51
N THR A 194 8.68 0.58 6.57
CA THR A 194 8.28 1.41 7.70
C THR A 194 6.84 1.16 8.10
N VAL A 195 6.58 1.01 9.39
CA VAL A 195 5.24 1.10 9.98
C VAL A 195 5.12 2.46 10.66
N TYR A 196 4.16 3.27 10.19
CA TYR A 196 3.95 4.61 10.70
C TYR A 196 3.07 4.60 11.94
N ILE A 197 3.52 5.31 12.97
CA ILE A 197 2.79 5.52 14.23
C ILE A 197 2.17 6.91 14.19
N LEU A 198 0.85 6.97 14.36
CA LEU A 198 0.09 8.21 14.47
C LEU A 198 -0.08 8.56 15.95
N LYS A 199 0.98 9.10 16.59
CA LYS A 199 0.97 9.36 18.05
C LYS A 199 -0.19 10.25 18.50
N ALA A 200 -0.58 11.22 17.69
CA ALA A 200 -1.68 12.15 17.98
C ALA A 200 -3.09 11.52 18.05
N LEU A 201 -3.21 10.23 17.72
CA LEU A 201 -4.45 9.44 17.86
C LEU A 201 -4.40 8.48 19.06
N LEU A 202 -3.24 8.37 19.75
CA LEU A 202 -3.06 7.52 20.94
C LEU A 202 -3.28 8.27 22.26
N SER A 203 -3.48 9.59 22.19
CA SER A 203 -3.77 10.50 23.30
C SER A 203 -5.27 10.74 23.45
#